data_AF-A0A432LSC8-F1
#
_entry.id   AF-A0A432LSC8-F1
#
_cell.length_a   1.000
_cell.length_b   1.000
_cell.length_c   1.000
_cell.angle_alpha   90.00
_cell.angle_beta   90.00
_cell.angle_gamma   90.00
#
_symmetry.space_group_name_H-M   'P 1'
#
loop_
_entity.id
_entity.type
_entity.pdbx_description
1 polymer ?
#
loop_
_entity_poly.entity_id
_entity_poly.type
_entity_poly.pdbx_seq_one_letter_code
_entity_poly.pdbx_strand_id
1 'polypeptide(L)'
;MNQKPHELFSPASYVLSRDHYDELCTIRDKLLLMAQLAGTATSNGDHDTILFIRRSLIGQLFGDLSFQIDDVLEDVAQAVTCVDHAQAH
;
A
#
# COMPACT_ATOMS: atom_id res chain seq x y z
N MET A 1 -15.75 3.19 40.39
CA MET A 1 -16.20 3.35 38.99
C MET A 1 -15.72 4.69 38.47
N ASN A 2 -14.74 4.69 37.57
CA ASN A 2 -14.37 5.86 36.77
C ASN A 2 -13.75 5.35 35.47
N GLN A 3 -14.59 4.90 34.54
CA GLN A 3 -14.17 4.60 33.18
C GLN A 3 -14.27 5.91 32.40
N LYS A 4 -13.12 6.55 32.17
CA LYS A 4 -13.05 7.61 31.15
C LYS A 4 -13.35 6.95 29.79
N PRO A 5 -14.20 7.56 28.96
CA PRO A 5 -14.39 7.08 27.60
C PRO A 5 -13.02 7.10 26.92
N HIS A 6 -12.63 5.97 26.34
CA HIS A 6 -11.45 5.89 25.49
C HIS A 6 -11.58 6.98 24.43
N GLU A 7 -10.69 7.98 24.50
CA GLU A 7 -10.43 8.92 23.41
C GLU A 7 -9.89 8.09 22.24
N LEU A 8 -10.80 7.48 21.48
CA LEU A 8 -10.48 6.59 20.39
C LEU A 8 -9.90 7.34 19.18
N PHE A 9 -9.95 8.68 19.22
CA PHE A 9 -9.56 9.58 18.13
C PHE A 9 -8.98 10.88 18.70
N SER A 10 -7.76 10.82 19.23
CA SER A 10 -6.95 12.03 19.39
C SER A 10 -6.17 12.26 18.08
N PRO A 11 -6.43 13.33 17.32
CA PRO A 11 -5.89 13.55 15.97
C PRO A 11 -4.38 13.84 15.95
N ALA A 12 -3.69 13.78 17.08
CA ALA A 12 -2.29 14.20 17.23
C ALA A 12 -1.26 13.06 17.12
N SER A 13 -1.65 11.80 16.86
CA SER A 13 -0.68 10.69 16.90
C SER A 13 -0.79 9.63 15.81
N TYR A 14 -1.52 9.86 14.72
CA TYR A 14 -1.62 8.87 13.63
C TYR A 14 -0.52 9.01 12.58
N VAL A 15 0.72 9.22 13.02
CA VAL A 15 1.88 8.99 12.16
C VAL A 15 2.17 7.50 12.27
N LEU A 16 2.14 6.79 11.13
CA LEU A 16 2.60 5.41 11.05
C LEU A 16 3.97 5.31 11.71
N SER A 17 4.17 4.34 12.61
CA SER A 17 5.51 4.05 13.10
C SER A 17 6.40 3.66 11.93
N ARG A 18 7.70 3.94 12.05
CA ARG A 18 8.67 3.61 11.00
C ARG A 18 8.60 2.15 10.57
N ASP A 19 8.48 1.23 11.53
CA ASP A 19 8.37 -0.20 11.26
C ASP A 19 7.13 -0.52 10.40
N HIS A 20 5.97 0.07 10.70
CA HIS A 20 4.77 -0.14 9.91
C HIS A 20 4.85 0.54 8.53
N TYR A 21 5.53 1.68 8.42
CA TYR A 21 5.80 2.33 7.13
C TYR A 21 6.67 1.44 6.23
N ASP A 22 7.75 0.88 6.78
CA ASP A 22 8.67 0.00 6.06
C ASP A 22 7.98 -1.32 5.66
N GLU A 23 7.10 -1.86 6.52
CA GLU A 23 6.24 -3.00 6.19
C GLU A 23 5.28 -2.70 5.02
N LEU A 24 4.64 -1.52 5.02
CA LEU A 24 3.77 -1.10 3.92
C LEU A 24 4.53 -0.90 2.62
N CYS A 25 5.75 -0.34 2.66
CA CYS A 25 6.63 -0.28 1.49
C CYS A 25 6.91 -1.70 0.94
N THR A 26 7.20 -2.64 1.83
CA THR A 26 7.43 -4.05 1.45
C THR A 26 6.19 -4.69 0.84
N ILE A 27 5.00 -4.41 1.37
CA ILE A 27 3.72 -4.91 0.84
C ILE A 27 3.46 -4.32 -0.55
N ARG A 28 3.63 -3.01 -0.74
CA ARG A 28 3.53 -2.32 -2.03
C ARG A 28 4.41 -2.99 -3.08
N ASP A 29 5.68 -3.22 -2.76
CA ASP A 29 6.65 -3.80 -3.69
C ASP A 29 6.29 -5.25 -4.06
N LYS A 30 5.81 -6.04 -3.10
CA LYS A 30 5.33 -7.41 -3.35
C LYS A 30 4.09 -7.43 -4.24
N LEU A 31 3.15 -6.51 -4.03
CA LEU A 31 1.97 -6.37 -4.88
C LEU A 31 2.38 -6.03 -6.32
N LEU A 32 3.30 -5.09 -6.51
CA LEU A 32 3.81 -4.74 -7.84
C LEU A 32 4.50 -5.92 -8.52
N LEU A 33 5.31 -6.69 -7.77
CA LEU A 33 5.94 -7.89 -8.28
C LEU A 33 4.90 -8.94 -8.71
N MET A 34 3.86 -9.16 -7.91
CA MET A 34 2.78 -10.09 -8.27
C MET A 34 2.01 -9.63 -9.50
N ALA A 35 1.81 -8.31 -9.67
CA ALA A 35 1.21 -7.73 -10.87
C ALA A 35 2.04 -8.05 -12.13
N GLN A 36 3.36 -7.86 -12.05
CA GLN A 36 4.29 -8.15 -13.13
C GLN A 36 4.34 -9.65 -13.48
N LEU A 37 4.39 -10.52 -12.47
CA LEU A 37 4.37 -11.97 -12.67
C LEU A 37 3.08 -12.45 -13.33
N ALA A 38 1.95 -11.85 -12.98
CA ALA A 38 0.67 -12.14 -13.62
C ALA A 38 0.64 -11.66 -15.09
N GLY A 39 1.27 -10.54 -15.41
CA GLY A 39 1.30 -9.97 -16.77
C GLY A 39 2.33 -10.57 -17.74
N THR A 40 3.40 -11.20 -17.24
CA THR A 40 4.54 -11.68 -18.06
C THR A 40 4.41 -13.10 -18.59
N ALA A 41 3.29 -13.79 -18.34
CA ALA A 41 3.07 -15.14 -18.83
C ALA A 41 2.72 -15.17 -20.34
N THR A 42 3.68 -14.84 -21.19
CA THR A 42 3.67 -15.18 -22.61
C THR A 42 4.12 -16.63 -22.78
N SER A 43 3.28 -17.58 -22.34
CA SER A 43 3.48 -18.97 -22.74
C SER A 43 3.03 -19.07 -24.19
N ASN A 44 3.98 -19.27 -25.10
CA ASN A 44 3.80 -19.48 -26.54
C ASN A 44 3.05 -20.79 -26.89
N GLY A 45 2.08 -21.22 -26.08
CA GLY A 45 1.45 -22.52 -26.28
C GLY A 45 0.16 -22.83 -25.55
N ASP A 46 -0.40 -21.94 -24.71
CA ASP A 46 -1.61 -22.31 -23.96
C ASP A 46 -2.88 -21.66 -24.51
N HIS A 47 -3.74 -22.51 -25.04
CA HIS A 47 -4.96 -22.23 -25.78
C HIS A 47 -6.14 -21.79 -24.86
N ASP A 48 -5.87 -21.50 -23.59
CA ASP A 48 -6.88 -21.14 -22.59
C ASP A 48 -6.95 -19.63 -22.34
N THR A 49 -7.57 -18.92 -23.28
CA THR A 49 -7.84 -17.47 -23.20
C THR A 49 -8.54 -17.07 -21.88
N ILE A 50 -9.36 -17.96 -21.31
CA ILE A 50 -10.03 -17.72 -20.01
C ILE A 50 -9.01 -17.64 -18.86
N LEU A 51 -7.99 -18.51 -18.85
CA LEU A 51 -6.94 -18.48 -17.82
C LEU A 51 -6.06 -17.24 -17.98
N PHE A 52 -5.79 -16.83 -19.23
CA PHE A 52 -5.10 -15.58 -19.51
C PHE A 52 -5.88 -14.37 -18.97
N ILE A 53 -7.16 -14.23 -19.32
CA ILE A 53 -8.00 -13.11 -18.85
C ILE A 53 -8.03 -13.04 -17.32
N ARG A 54 -8.25 -14.18 -16.65
CA ARG A 54 -8.27 -14.23 -15.17
C ARG A 54 -6.93 -13.82 -14.58
N ARG A 55 -5.82 -14.27 -15.15
CA ARG A 55 -4.47 -13.90 -14.70
C ARG A 55 -4.22 -12.42 -14.90
N SER A 56 -4.60 -11.84 -16.03
CA SER A 56 -4.48 -10.40 -16.29
C SER A 56 -5.30 -9.58 -15.30
N LEU A 57 -6.53 -9.98 -14.99
CA LEU A 57 -7.37 -9.30 -13.99
C LEU A 57 -6.76 -9.34 -12.59
N ILE A 58 -6.20 -10.49 -12.18
CA ILE A 58 -5.47 -10.60 -10.91
C ILE A 58 -4.24 -9.69 -10.89
N GLY A 59 -3.50 -9.65 -12.00
CA GLY A 59 -2.34 -8.77 -12.13
C GLY A 59 -2.72 -7.30 -12.02
N GLN A 60 -3.81 -6.89 -12.66
CA GLN A 60 -4.34 -5.54 -12.56
C GLN A 60 -4.74 -5.19 -11.12
N LEU A 61 -5.47 -6.08 -10.44
CA LEU A 61 -5.85 -5.88 -9.04
C LEU A 61 -4.62 -5.66 -8.13
N PHE A 62 -3.57 -6.46 -8.30
CA PHE A 62 -2.34 -6.27 -7.52
C PHE A 62 -1.64 -4.94 -7.85
N GLY A 63 -1.63 -4.53 -9.12
CA GLY A 63 -1.09 -3.23 -9.52
C GLY A 63 -1.86 -2.07 -8.90
N ASP A 64 -3.19 -2.09 -9.00
CA ASP A 64 -4.06 -1.06 -8.45
C ASP A 64 -3.91 -0.91 -6.94
N LEU A 65 -3.81 -2.04 -6.21
CA LEU A 65 -3.56 -2.03 -4.76
C LEU A 65 -2.16 -1.50 -4.43
N SER A 66 -1.15 -1.83 -5.24
CA SER A 66 0.21 -1.31 -5.06
C SER A 66 0.21 0.22 -5.18
N PHE A 67 -0.40 0.78 -6.22
CA PHE A 67 -0.48 2.23 -6.41
C PHE A 67 -1.27 2.93 -5.29
N GLN A 68 -2.39 2.36 -4.85
CA GLN A 68 -3.14 2.93 -3.73
C GLN A 68 -2.33 2.98 -2.43
N ILE A 69 -1.49 1.97 -2.16
CA ILE A 69 -0.59 2.00 -1.01
C ILE A 69 0.51 3.04 -1.21
N ASP A 70 1.02 3.21 -2.43
CA ASP A 70 2.02 4.24 -2.74
C ASP A 70 1.51 5.65 -2.46
N ASP A 71 0.28 5.97 -2.89
CA ASP A 71 -0.37 7.25 -2.62
C ASP A 71 -0.48 7.51 -1.10
N VAL A 72 -0.89 6.50 -0.33
CA VAL A 72 -0.98 6.61 1.14
C VAL A 72 0.41 6.80 1.78
N LEU A 73 1.43 6.11 1.29
CA LEU A 73 2.81 6.28 1.76
C LEU A 73 3.34 7.68 1.46
N GLU A 74 3.00 8.25 0.29
CA GLU A 74 3.34 9.61 -0.08
C GLU A 74 2.69 10.63 0.86
N ASP A 75 1.38 10.51 1.12
CA ASP A 75 0.66 11.36 2.07
C ASP A 75 1.28 11.32 3.47
N VAL A 76 1.67 10.13 3.94
CA VAL A 76 2.33 9.93 5.23
C VAL A 76 3.71 10.60 5.26
N ALA A 77 4.51 10.45 4.20
CA ALA A 77 5.83 11.07 4.10
C ALA A 77 5.74 12.61 4.08
N GLN A 78 4.75 13.16 3.38
CA GLN A 78 4.47 14.60 3.35
C GLN A 78 4.00 15.12 4.72
N ALA A 79 3.16 14.37 5.43
CA ALA A 79 2.71 14.75 6.77
C ALA A 79 3.88 14.79 7.77
N VAL A 80 4.80 13.81 7.73
CA VAL A 80 5.99 13.78 8.60
C VAL A 80 6.90 14.98 8.34
N THR A 81 7.20 15.27 7.07
CA THR A 81 8.07 16.41 6.71
C THR A 81 7.46 17.76 7.09
N CYS A 82 6.14 17.91 7.01
CA CYS A 82 5.44 19.12 7.45
C CYS A 82 5.53 19.32 8.98
N VAL A 83 5.41 18.24 9.76
CA VAL A 83 5.56 18.29 11.22
C VAL A 83 6.99 18.66 11.63
N ASP A 84 8.00 18.05 11.01
CA ASP A 84 9.41 18.36 11.30
C ASP A 84 9.74 19.83 11.03
N HIS A 85 9.17 20.42 9.98
CA HIS A 85 9.33 21.85 9.68
C HIS A 85 8.61 22.77 10.67
N ALA A 86 7.42 22.38 11.17
CA ALA A 86 6.69 23.15 12.17
C ALA A 86 7.35 23.14 13.55
N GLN A 87 8.13 22.09 13.87
CA GLN A 87 8.79 21.92 15.18
C GLN A 87 10.18 22.57 15.24
N ALA A 88 10.74 22.97 14.09
CA ALA A 88 12.03 23.64 13.97
C ALA A 88 11.96 25.19 14.04
N HIS A 89 10.78 25.76 14.27
CA HIS A 89 10.50 27.20 14.41
C HIS A 89 9.89 27.53 15.78
#